data_AF-A0A0N5AVS7-F1
#
_entry.id   AF-A0A0N5AVS7-F1
#
_cell.length_a   1.000
_cell.length_b   1.000
_cell.length_c   1.000
_cell.angle_alpha   90.00
_cell.angle_beta   90.00
_cell.angle_gamma   90.00
#
_symmetry.space_group_name_H-M   'P 1'
#
loop_
_entity.id
_entity.type
_entity.pdbx_description
1 polymer ?
#
loop_
_entity_poly.entity_id
_entity_poly.type
_entity_poly.pdbx_seq_one_letter_code
_entity_poly.pdbx_strand_id
1 'polypeptide(L)'
;MSPFIVEIAVFVVVGGRRVEQTLKDIEKDLKDIGGRIWWLPKSDVIQVMDDSQIICDGIKKKTLSLSEIEEQTALVRKNIEVYENEKNINKAKAVQQWGFLLTLRQRLYNIEGEYLTLIGLAENLKTVTSIDNLRIYANGVGERLKEVVRYYAENDLTANVVYSNLHKIAVDKVQLQTKIVERKKKCAFLIFFCD
;
A
#
# COMPACT_ATOMS: atom_id res chain seq x y z
N MET A 1 -39.91 -26.37 -42.90
CA MET A 1 -38.87 -25.78 -42.02
C MET A 1 -39.60 -25.01 -40.93
N SER A 2 -39.44 -25.44 -39.68
CA SER A 2 -40.28 -24.98 -38.55
C SER A 2 -39.83 -23.60 -38.05
N PRO A 3 -40.74 -22.62 -37.89
CA PRO A 3 -40.42 -21.26 -37.43
C PRO A 3 -39.79 -21.20 -36.02
N PHE A 4 -39.92 -22.27 -35.23
CA PHE A 4 -39.35 -22.39 -33.89
C PHE A 4 -37.81 -22.42 -33.84
N ILE A 5 -37.13 -22.86 -34.90
CA ILE A 5 -35.65 -22.93 -34.91
C ILE A 5 -35.02 -21.54 -35.06
N VAL A 6 -35.74 -20.60 -35.68
CA VAL A 6 -35.23 -19.24 -35.93
C VAL A 6 -35.31 -18.39 -34.66
N GLU A 7 -36.35 -18.54 -33.83
CA GLU A 7 -36.50 -17.77 -32.59
C GLU A 7 -35.46 -18.13 -31.51
N ILE A 8 -35.13 -19.42 -31.37
CA ILE A 8 -34.10 -19.87 -30.40
C ILE A 8 -32.72 -19.36 -30.83
N ALA A 9 -32.40 -19.42 -32.13
CA ALA A 9 -31.14 -18.90 -32.65
C ALA A 9 -31.00 -17.38 -32.45
N VAL A 10 -32.09 -16.61 -32.60
CA VAL A 10 -32.07 -15.15 -32.41
C VAL A 10 -31.91 -14.77 -30.94
N PHE A 11 -32.57 -15.47 -30.00
CA PHE A 11 -32.39 -15.22 -28.56
C PHE A 11 -30.97 -15.57 -28.07
N VAL A 12 -30.39 -16.66 -28.55
CA VAL A 12 -29.01 -17.07 -28.21
C VAL A 12 -27.97 -16.10 -28.80
N VAL A 13 -28.17 -15.63 -30.04
CA VAL A 13 -27.22 -14.71 -30.69
C VAL A 13 -27.27 -13.28 -30.12
N VAL A 14 -28.45 -12.80 -29.70
CA VAL A 14 -28.60 -11.46 -29.09
C VAL A 14 -28.19 -11.48 -27.61
N GLY A 15 -28.47 -12.56 -26.87
CA GLY A 15 -27.96 -12.77 -25.50
C GLY A 15 -26.44 -12.95 -25.47
N GLY A 16 -25.88 -13.76 -26.38
CA GLY A 16 -24.44 -14.05 -26.45
C GLY A 16 -23.57 -12.82 -26.74
N ARG A 17 -23.99 -11.93 -27.66
CA ARG A 17 -23.26 -10.67 -27.94
C ARG A 17 -23.23 -9.72 -26.72
N ARG A 18 -24.28 -9.74 -25.90
CA ARG A 18 -24.37 -8.92 -24.69
C ARG A 18 -23.48 -9.46 -23.58
N VAL A 19 -23.38 -10.78 -23.43
CA VAL A 19 -22.47 -11.43 -22.49
C VAL A 19 -21.01 -11.23 -22.89
N GLU A 20 -20.65 -11.45 -24.16
CA GLU A 20 -19.26 -11.24 -24.63
C GLU A 20 -18.77 -9.80 -24.37
N GLN A 21 -19.62 -8.80 -24.62
CA GLN A 21 -19.27 -7.41 -24.32
C GLN A 21 -19.12 -7.19 -22.81
N THR A 22 -20.00 -7.76 -22.00
CA THR A 22 -19.93 -7.64 -20.55
C THR A 22 -18.66 -8.28 -19.99
N LEU A 23 -18.23 -9.42 -20.52
CA LEU A 23 -16.98 -10.07 -20.12
C LEU A 23 -15.76 -9.22 -20.49
N LYS A 24 -15.75 -8.58 -21.66
CA LYS A 24 -14.70 -7.63 -22.05
C LYS A 24 -14.65 -6.40 -21.14
N ASP A 25 -15.82 -5.88 -20.76
CA ASP A 25 -15.90 -4.74 -19.84
C ASP A 25 -15.35 -5.11 -18.46
N ILE A 26 -15.72 -6.31 -17.95
CA ILE A 26 -15.17 -6.83 -16.69
C ILE A 26 -13.65 -7.04 -16.80
N GLU A 27 -13.15 -7.60 -17.91
CA GLU A 27 -11.72 -7.78 -18.14
C GLU A 27 -10.97 -6.44 -18.09
N LYS A 28 -11.52 -5.42 -18.75
CA LYS A 28 -10.97 -4.07 -18.76
C LYS A 28 -10.95 -3.49 -17.34
N ASP A 29 -12.06 -3.58 -16.62
CA ASP A 29 -12.15 -3.09 -15.24
C ASP A 29 -11.12 -3.82 -14.35
N LEU A 30 -10.99 -5.14 -14.46
CA LEU A 30 -9.99 -5.91 -13.72
C LEU A 30 -8.54 -5.51 -14.08
N LYS A 31 -8.27 -5.20 -15.36
CA LYS A 31 -6.96 -4.68 -15.79
C LYS A 31 -6.68 -3.29 -15.21
N ASP A 32 -7.68 -2.43 -15.18
CA ASP A 32 -7.57 -1.10 -14.58
C ASP A 32 -7.25 -1.18 -13.08
N ILE A 33 -7.92 -2.08 -12.35
CA ILE A 33 -7.61 -2.36 -10.93
C ILE A 33 -6.19 -2.95 -10.80
N GLY A 34 -5.86 -3.98 -11.60
CA GLY A 34 -4.58 -4.67 -11.54
C GLY A 34 -3.38 -3.81 -11.94
N GLY A 35 -3.57 -2.80 -12.78
CA GLY A 35 -2.55 -1.83 -13.19
C GLY A 35 -2.30 -0.73 -12.16
N ARG A 36 -3.25 -0.51 -11.25
CA ARG A 36 -3.19 0.52 -10.20
C ARG A 36 -3.37 -0.14 -8.85
N ILE A 37 -2.36 -0.86 -8.38
CA ILE A 37 -2.37 -1.46 -7.03
C ILE A 37 -1.61 -0.58 -6.05
N TRP A 38 -0.49 -0.02 -6.49
CA TRP A 38 0.29 0.97 -5.75
C TRP A 38 0.00 2.34 -6.34
N TRP A 39 -0.59 3.24 -5.55
CA TRP A 39 -0.87 4.62 -5.97
C TRP A 39 0.35 5.52 -5.82
N LEU A 40 1.12 5.27 -4.77
CA LEU A 40 2.38 5.94 -4.49
C LEU A 40 3.51 4.91 -4.42
N PRO A 41 4.74 5.29 -4.84
CA PRO A 41 5.90 4.42 -4.75
C PRO A 41 6.19 4.07 -3.29
N LYS A 42 6.72 2.86 -3.07
CA LYS A 42 7.05 2.36 -1.74
C LYS A 42 8.25 3.11 -1.15
N SER A 43 8.10 3.66 0.05
CA SER A 43 9.21 4.20 0.84
C SER A 43 10.07 3.09 1.43
N ASP A 44 11.37 3.33 1.51
CA ASP A 44 12.33 2.43 2.17
C ASP A 44 12.38 2.73 3.68
N VAL A 45 11.47 2.12 4.43
CA VAL A 45 11.34 2.32 5.88
C VAL A 45 12.54 1.75 6.63
N ILE A 46 13.21 0.74 6.08
CA ILE A 46 14.41 0.14 6.66
C ILE A 46 15.55 1.17 6.63
N GLN A 47 15.75 1.84 5.48
CA GLN A 47 16.72 2.93 5.40
C GLN A 47 16.42 4.04 6.41
N VAL A 48 15.15 4.43 6.59
CA VAL A 48 14.76 5.46 7.58
C VAL A 48 15.07 4.99 9.02
N MET A 49 14.88 3.70 9.30
CA MET A 49 15.28 3.10 10.57
C MET A 49 16.79 3.16 10.78
N ASP A 50 17.57 2.77 9.78
CA ASP A 50 19.03 2.79 9.85
C ASP A 50 19.55 4.23 10.04
N ASP A 51 19.00 5.21 9.32
CA ASP A 51 19.31 6.63 9.48
C ASP A 51 19.02 7.09 10.92
N SER A 52 17.86 6.71 11.48
CA SER A 52 17.53 7.04 12.87
C SER A 52 18.49 6.42 13.89
N GLN A 53 18.97 5.20 13.60
CA GLN A 53 19.90 4.48 14.46
C GLN A 53 21.32 5.08 14.41
N ILE A 54 21.76 5.52 13.23
CA ILE A 54 23.03 6.23 13.04
C ILE A 54 23.07 7.48 13.93
N ILE A 55 21.97 8.24 14.00
CA ILE A 55 21.88 9.42 14.86
C ILE A 55 21.97 9.02 16.34
N CYS A 56 21.21 8.01 16.78
CA CYS A 56 21.28 7.50 18.15
C CYS A 56 22.71 7.08 18.55
N ASP A 57 23.42 6.38 17.65
CA ASP A 57 24.78 5.93 17.90
C ASP A 57 25.78 7.08 17.89
N GLY A 58 25.59 8.06 17.00
CA GLY A 58 26.41 9.27 16.94
C GLY A 58 26.28 10.13 18.21
N ILE A 59 25.08 10.20 18.78
CA ILE A 59 24.83 10.85 20.08
C ILE A 59 25.56 10.10 21.21
N LYS A 60 25.41 8.77 21.29
CA LYS A 60 26.06 7.94 22.32
C LYS A 60 27.58 8.03 22.26
N LYS A 61 28.15 7.98 21.06
CA LYS A 61 29.59 8.08 20.80
C LYS A 61 30.11 9.52 20.87
N LYS A 62 29.22 10.52 21.02
CA LYS A 62 29.53 11.96 21.01
C LYS A 62 30.28 12.41 19.76
N THR A 63 29.96 11.80 18.62
CA THR A 63 30.60 12.10 17.33
C THR A 63 29.84 13.14 16.52
N LEU A 64 28.57 13.39 16.85
CA LEU A 64 27.73 14.38 16.17
C LEU A 64 27.60 15.67 17.00
N SER A 65 27.69 16.80 16.32
CA SER A 65 27.35 18.12 16.84
C SER A 65 25.83 18.31 16.95
N LEU A 66 25.41 19.31 17.73
CA LEU A 66 23.98 19.58 17.94
C LEU A 66 23.26 19.97 16.64
N SER A 67 23.93 20.71 15.74
CA SER A 67 23.38 21.09 14.43
C SER A 67 23.22 19.90 13.50
N GLU A 68 24.19 18.97 13.49
CA GLU A 68 24.10 17.74 12.69
C GLU A 68 22.96 16.84 13.18
N ILE A 69 22.78 16.72 14.50
CA ILE A 69 21.65 16.00 15.09
C ILE A 69 20.34 16.62 14.63
N GLU A 70 20.21 17.95 14.65
CA GLU A 70 19.00 18.65 14.22
C GLU A 70 18.66 18.42 12.75
N GLU A 71 19.65 18.57 11.88
CA GLU A 71 19.49 18.39 10.43
C GLU A 71 19.11 16.95 10.08
N GLN A 72 19.84 15.97 10.59
CA GLN A 72 19.58 14.55 10.31
C GLN A 72 18.24 14.10 10.91
N THR A 73 17.89 14.57 12.11
CA THR A 73 16.59 14.26 12.73
C THR A 73 15.43 14.85 11.91
N ALA A 74 15.60 16.06 11.36
CA ALA A 74 14.58 16.68 10.51
C ALA A 74 14.36 15.87 9.22
N LEU A 75 15.44 15.33 8.63
CA LEU A 75 15.35 14.46 7.46
C LEU A 75 14.61 13.14 7.77
N VAL A 76 14.96 12.47 8.88
CA VAL A 76 14.28 11.24 9.33
C VAL A 76 12.78 11.51 9.58
N ARG A 77 12.43 12.65 10.22
CA ARG A 77 11.03 13.05 10.42
C ARG A 77 10.28 13.25 9.11
N LYS A 78 10.89 13.95 8.16
CA LYS A 78 10.29 14.15 6.84
C LYS A 78 10.05 12.82 6.12
N ASN A 79 11.02 11.90 6.16
CA ASN A 79 10.90 10.61 5.48
C ASN A 79 9.85 9.70 6.12
N ILE A 80 9.73 9.69 7.45
CA ILE A 80 8.68 8.91 8.12
C ILE A 80 7.27 9.51 7.92
N GLU A 81 7.15 10.84 7.79
CA GLU A 81 5.89 11.50 7.40
C GLU A 81 5.47 11.14 5.96
N VAL A 82 6.43 11.07 5.03
CA VAL A 82 6.18 10.60 3.66
C VAL A 82 5.65 9.17 3.68
N TYR A 83 6.27 8.27 4.45
CA TYR A 83 5.81 6.89 4.62
C TYR A 83 4.37 6.82 5.17
N GLU A 84 4.04 7.57 6.21
CA GLU A 84 2.68 7.54 6.78
C GLU A 84 1.62 8.06 5.79
N ASN A 85 1.93 9.12 5.05
CA ASN A 85 1.03 9.63 4.01
C ASN A 85 0.85 8.60 2.88
N GLU A 86 1.94 8.01 2.42
CA GLU A 86 1.95 6.93 1.43
C GLU A 86 1.08 5.74 1.88
N LYS A 87 1.32 5.24 3.10
CA LYS A 87 0.56 4.17 3.74
C LYS A 87 -0.93 4.47 3.77
N ASN A 88 -1.31 5.65 4.22
CA ASN A 88 -2.72 6.03 4.32
C ASN A 88 -3.41 6.04 2.94
N ILE A 89 -2.75 6.63 1.94
CA ILE A 89 -3.28 6.70 0.57
C ILE A 89 -3.36 5.31 -0.05
N ASN A 90 -2.27 4.54 -0.01
CA ASN A 90 -2.21 3.21 -0.63
C ASN A 90 -3.19 2.23 0.04
N LYS A 91 -3.31 2.23 1.38
CA LYS A 91 -4.30 1.38 2.08
C LYS A 91 -5.73 1.79 1.74
N ALA A 92 -6.05 3.08 1.79
CA ALA A 92 -7.39 3.56 1.46
C ALA A 92 -7.79 3.20 0.03
N LYS A 93 -6.86 3.37 -0.92
CA LYS A 93 -7.08 3.00 -2.33
C LYS A 93 -7.19 1.50 -2.51
N ALA A 94 -6.35 0.69 -1.86
CA ALA A 94 -6.46 -0.76 -1.93
C ALA A 94 -7.81 -1.27 -1.42
N VAL A 95 -8.33 -0.70 -0.32
CA VAL A 95 -9.68 -1.02 0.20
C VAL A 95 -10.77 -0.59 -0.77
N GLN A 96 -10.66 0.62 -1.35
CA GLN A 96 -11.60 1.07 -2.38
C GLN A 96 -11.64 0.12 -3.58
N GLN A 97 -10.47 -0.29 -4.07
CA GLN A 97 -10.32 -1.25 -5.16
C GLN A 97 -10.83 -2.65 -4.79
N TRP A 98 -10.69 -3.05 -3.53
CA TRP A 98 -11.28 -4.28 -3.03
C TRP A 98 -12.81 -4.29 -3.17
N GLY A 99 -13.45 -3.15 -2.83
CA GLY A 99 -14.89 -2.98 -3.03
C GLY A 99 -15.31 -3.16 -4.49
N PHE A 100 -14.59 -2.52 -5.42
CA PHE A 100 -14.86 -2.69 -6.85
C PHE A 100 -14.64 -4.13 -7.33
N LEU A 101 -13.57 -4.78 -6.86
CA LEU A 101 -13.29 -6.18 -7.17
C LEU A 101 -14.43 -7.11 -6.72
N LEU A 102 -15.03 -6.87 -5.55
CA LEU A 102 -16.19 -7.62 -5.09
C LEU A 102 -17.39 -7.44 -6.03
N THR A 103 -17.66 -6.23 -6.48
CA THR A 103 -18.72 -5.96 -7.47
C THR A 103 -18.46 -6.70 -8.79
N LEU A 104 -17.22 -6.70 -9.29
CA LEU A 104 -16.86 -7.42 -10.51
C LEU A 104 -17.00 -8.94 -10.35
N ARG A 105 -16.60 -9.49 -9.20
CA ARG A 105 -16.79 -10.91 -8.89
C ARG A 105 -18.26 -11.28 -8.84
N GLN A 106 -19.12 -10.44 -8.25
CA GLN A 106 -20.56 -10.69 -8.25
C GLN A 106 -21.14 -10.65 -9.67
N ARG A 107 -20.70 -9.71 -10.51
CA ARG A 107 -21.11 -9.65 -11.92
C ARG A 107 -20.70 -10.92 -12.68
N LEU A 108 -19.46 -11.39 -12.48
CA LEU A 108 -18.98 -12.65 -13.07
C LEU A 108 -19.80 -13.84 -12.59
N TYR A 109 -20.08 -13.94 -11.29
CA TYR A 109 -20.89 -15.02 -10.73
C TYR A 109 -22.31 -15.06 -11.30
N ASN A 110 -22.94 -13.89 -11.47
CA ASN A 110 -24.27 -13.81 -12.07
C ASN A 110 -24.27 -14.30 -13.52
N ILE A 111 -23.25 -13.94 -14.31
CA ILE A 111 -23.09 -14.42 -15.68
C ILE A 111 -22.83 -15.93 -15.69
N GLU A 112 -21.94 -16.43 -14.83
CA GLU A 112 -21.67 -17.87 -14.69
C GLU A 112 -22.95 -18.66 -14.43
N GLY A 113 -23.84 -18.15 -13.58
CA GLY A 113 -25.14 -18.75 -13.28
C GLY A 113 -26.02 -19.02 -14.50
N GLU A 114 -25.90 -18.22 -15.56
CA GLU A 114 -26.65 -18.40 -16.81
C GLU A 114 -26.14 -19.61 -17.64
N TYR A 115 -24.93 -20.11 -17.34
CA TYR A 115 -24.26 -21.18 -18.09
C TYR A 115 -24.14 -22.51 -17.31
N LEU A 116 -24.68 -22.60 -16.09
CA LEU A 116 -24.54 -23.79 -15.22
C LEU A 116 -25.43 -25.00 -15.61
N THR A 117 -26.17 -24.93 -16.73
CA THR A 117 -26.92 -26.10 -17.24
C THR A 117 -26.02 -26.98 -18.11
N LEU A 118 -26.19 -28.31 -18.09
CA LEU A 118 -25.37 -29.24 -18.90
C LEU A 118 -25.38 -28.89 -20.40
N ILE A 119 -26.53 -28.47 -20.93
CA ILE A 119 -26.68 -28.02 -22.32
C ILE A 119 -25.97 -26.68 -22.52
N GLY A 120 -26.20 -25.71 -21.63
CA GLY A 120 -25.55 -24.39 -21.68
C GLY A 120 -24.03 -24.46 -21.62
N LEU A 121 -23.47 -25.37 -20.82
CA LEU A 121 -22.03 -25.60 -20.69
C LEU A 121 -21.43 -26.16 -21.99
N ALA A 122 -22.05 -27.18 -22.57
CA ALA A 122 -21.57 -27.83 -23.79
C ALA A 122 -21.63 -26.90 -25.01
N GLU A 123 -22.68 -26.08 -25.12
CA GLU A 123 -22.88 -25.15 -26.23
C GLU A 123 -22.03 -23.88 -26.11
N ASN A 124 -21.59 -23.50 -24.90
CA ASN A 124 -20.92 -22.23 -24.63
C ASN A 124 -19.54 -22.37 -23.97
N LEU A 125 -18.84 -23.48 -24.23
CA LEU A 125 -17.54 -23.81 -23.62
C LEU A 125 -16.52 -22.65 -23.67
N LYS A 126 -16.45 -21.92 -24.78
CA LYS A 126 -15.56 -20.75 -24.93
C LYS A 126 -15.88 -19.63 -23.94
N THR A 127 -17.17 -19.35 -23.74
CA THR A 127 -17.64 -18.32 -22.80
C THR A 127 -17.33 -18.73 -21.37
N VAL A 128 -17.61 -20.00 -21.02
CA VAL A 128 -17.28 -20.58 -19.71
C VAL A 128 -15.78 -20.49 -19.42
N THR A 129 -14.94 -20.87 -20.39
CA THR A 129 -13.48 -20.74 -20.26
C THR A 129 -13.05 -19.28 -20.04
N SER A 130 -13.72 -18.33 -20.69
CA SER A 130 -13.44 -16.91 -20.52
C SER A 130 -13.81 -16.43 -19.11
N ILE A 131 -14.94 -16.89 -18.57
CA ILE A 131 -15.35 -16.60 -17.19
C ILE A 131 -14.32 -17.14 -16.19
N ASP A 132 -13.87 -18.39 -16.35
CA ASP A 132 -12.86 -18.98 -15.46
C ASP A 132 -11.54 -18.23 -15.50
N ASN A 133 -11.07 -17.83 -16.68
CA ASN A 133 -9.87 -17.00 -16.82
C ASN A 133 -10.02 -15.66 -16.08
N LEU A 134 -11.19 -15.02 -16.17
CA LEU A 134 -11.47 -13.78 -15.45
C LEU A 134 -11.55 -13.98 -13.93
N ARG A 135 -12.05 -15.13 -13.46
CA ARG A 135 -12.04 -15.48 -12.02
C ARG A 135 -10.62 -15.65 -11.50
N ILE A 136 -9.78 -16.38 -12.22
CA ILE A 136 -8.35 -16.55 -11.88
C ILE A 136 -7.66 -15.19 -11.84
N TYR A 137 -7.91 -14.34 -12.85
CA TYR A 137 -7.32 -13.00 -12.89
C TYR A 137 -7.79 -12.11 -11.73
N ALA A 138 -9.09 -12.11 -11.44
CA ALA A 138 -9.66 -11.41 -10.29
C ALA A 138 -9.06 -11.89 -8.95
N ASN A 139 -8.75 -13.18 -8.82
CA ASN A 139 -8.06 -13.72 -7.66
C ASN A 139 -6.62 -13.21 -7.55
N GLY A 140 -5.87 -13.18 -8.66
CA GLY A 140 -4.54 -12.58 -8.70
C GLY A 140 -4.53 -11.10 -8.33
N VAL A 141 -5.50 -10.32 -8.82
CA VAL A 141 -5.70 -8.92 -8.42
C VAL A 141 -5.97 -8.83 -6.91
N GLY A 142 -6.82 -9.72 -6.39
CA GLY A 142 -7.09 -9.81 -4.96
C GLY A 142 -5.83 -10.07 -4.13
N GLU A 143 -5.01 -11.06 -4.48
CA GLU A 143 -3.80 -11.33 -3.70
C GLU A 143 -2.83 -10.14 -3.70
N ARG A 144 -2.69 -9.44 -4.83
CA ARG A 144 -1.86 -8.22 -4.90
C ARG A 144 -2.43 -7.06 -4.10
N LEU A 145 -3.76 -6.89 -4.01
CA LEU A 145 -4.38 -5.87 -3.14
C LEU A 145 -4.18 -6.21 -1.65
N LYS A 146 -4.24 -7.49 -1.26
CA LYS A 146 -3.91 -7.93 0.10
C LYS A 146 -2.44 -7.66 0.43
N GLU A 147 -1.55 -7.85 -0.53
CA GLU A 147 -0.12 -7.56 -0.38
C GLU A 147 0.14 -6.11 0.05
N VAL A 148 -0.64 -5.14 -0.46
CA VAL A 148 -0.54 -3.73 -0.03
C VAL A 148 -0.77 -3.60 1.47
N VAL A 149 -1.86 -4.20 1.98
CA VAL A 149 -2.19 -4.12 3.41
C VAL A 149 -1.15 -4.85 4.25
N ARG A 150 -0.70 -6.02 3.79
CA ARG A 150 0.33 -6.81 4.48
C ARG A 150 1.66 -6.08 4.56
N TYR A 151 2.11 -5.47 3.46
CA TYR A 151 3.36 -4.71 3.40
C TYR A 151 3.41 -3.64 4.49
N TYR A 152 2.36 -2.85 4.66
CA TYR A 152 2.33 -1.83 5.71
C TYR A 152 2.20 -2.41 7.12
N ALA A 153 1.47 -3.51 7.29
CA ALA A 153 1.40 -4.18 8.60
C ALA A 153 2.78 -4.71 9.05
N GLU A 154 3.57 -5.23 8.11
CA GLU A 154 4.95 -5.68 8.38
C GLU A 154 5.88 -4.50 8.67
N ASN A 155 5.75 -3.40 7.93
CA ASN A 155 6.60 -2.20 8.09
C ASN A 155 6.18 -1.29 9.26
N ASP A 156 4.98 -1.43 9.81
CA ASP A 156 4.54 -0.68 11.00
C ASP A 156 5.42 -0.98 12.21
N LEU A 157 5.95 -2.21 12.32
CA LEU A 157 6.94 -2.55 13.36
C LEU A 157 8.23 -1.74 13.20
N THR A 158 8.74 -1.63 11.97
CA THR A 158 9.93 -0.84 11.63
C THR A 158 9.69 0.65 11.89
N ALA A 159 8.53 1.19 11.47
CA ALA A 159 8.14 2.56 11.72
C ALA A 159 8.07 2.89 13.23
N ASN A 160 7.55 1.95 14.05
CA ASN A 160 7.55 2.09 15.50
C ASN A 160 8.97 2.19 16.10
N VAL A 161 9.94 1.47 15.54
CA VAL A 161 11.35 1.60 15.94
C VAL A 161 11.88 3.00 15.60
N VAL A 162 11.58 3.52 14.40
CA VAL A 162 11.94 4.90 14.01
C VAL A 162 11.37 5.91 15.01
N TYR A 163 10.08 5.80 15.37
CA TYR A 163 9.46 6.70 16.35
C TYR A 163 10.12 6.60 17.74
N SER A 164 10.47 5.39 18.17
CA SER A 164 11.21 5.18 19.41
C SER A 164 12.58 5.85 19.38
N ASN A 165 13.30 5.73 18.27
CA ASN A 165 14.61 6.36 18.08
C ASN A 165 14.49 7.89 18.05
N LEU A 166 13.51 8.44 17.33
CA LEU A 166 13.23 9.89 17.34
C LEU A 166 12.92 10.42 18.75
N HIS A 167 12.20 9.64 19.57
CA HIS A 167 11.95 9.99 20.96
C HIS A 167 13.24 10.00 21.80
N LYS A 168 14.08 8.95 21.67
CA LYS A 168 15.39 8.89 22.34
C LYS A 168 16.28 10.06 21.95
N ILE A 169 16.37 10.36 20.66
CA ILE A 169 17.15 11.49 20.14
C ILE A 169 16.66 12.80 20.76
N ALA A 170 15.35 13.02 20.88
CA ALA A 170 14.80 14.22 21.49
C ALA A 170 15.20 14.34 22.98
N VAL A 171 15.13 13.24 23.74
CA VAL A 171 15.53 13.21 25.16
C VAL A 171 17.03 13.50 25.31
N ASP A 172 17.87 12.81 24.54
CA ASP A 172 19.32 12.97 24.62
C ASP A 172 19.78 14.35 24.15
N LYS A 173 19.11 14.92 23.16
CA LYS A 173 19.33 16.29 22.69
C LYS A 173 19.12 17.31 23.82
N VAL A 174 18.02 17.19 24.57
CA VAL A 174 17.75 18.07 25.73
C VAL A 174 18.87 17.93 26.75
N GLN A 175 19.29 16.70 27.09
CA GLN A 175 20.39 16.48 28.04
C GLN A 175 21.73 17.10 27.58
N LEU A 176 22.05 17.00 26.29
CA LEU A 176 23.24 17.63 25.71
C LEU A 176 23.17 19.16 25.81
N GLN A 177 22.02 19.76 25.50
CA GLN A 177 21.80 21.19 25.64
C GLN A 177 21.96 21.66 27.09
N THR A 178 21.38 20.94 28.07
CA THR A 178 21.51 21.30 29.50
C THR A 178 22.97 21.23 29.96
N LYS A 179 23.72 20.19 29.58
CA LYS A 179 25.15 20.05 29.91
C LYS A 179 26.01 21.16 29.31
N ILE A 180 25.70 21.63 28.10
CA ILE A 180 26.39 22.76 27.47
C ILE A 180 26.11 24.06 28.25
N VAL A 181 24.86 24.29 28.64
CA VAL A 181 24.46 25.46 29.44
C VAL A 181 25.13 25.47 30.82
N GLU A 182 25.16 24.31 31.50
CA GLU A 182 25.85 24.17 32.79
C GLU A 182 27.35 24.44 32.70
N ARG A 183 28.02 23.96 31.65
CA ARG A 183 29.45 24.24 31.41
C ARG A 183 29.69 25.73 31.20
N LYS A 184 28.86 26.41 30.41
CA LYS A 184 28.96 27.87 30.20
C LYS A 184 28.82 28.64 31.52
N LYS A 185 27.89 28.25 32.39
CA LYS A 185 27.73 28.85 33.73
C LYS A 185 28.96 28.65 34.62
N LYS A 186 29.58 27.47 34.61
CA LYS A 186 30.81 27.21 35.37
C LYS A 186 32.02 28.01 34.84
N CYS A 187 32.16 28.15 33.53
CA CYS A 187 33.21 28.98 32.95
C CYS A 187 33.02 30.47 33.27
N ALA A 188 31.78 30.97 33.23
CA ALA A 188 31.48 32.34 33.65
C ALA A 188 31.78 32.57 35.13
N PHE A 189 31.47 31.60 36.00
CA PHE A 189 31.79 31.68 37.42
C PHE A 189 33.31 31.74 37.66
N LEU A 190 34.11 30.93 36.96
CA LEU A 190 35.57 30.94 37.11
C LEU A 190 36.24 32.22 36.60
N ILE A 191 35.67 32.89 35.59
CA ILE A 191 36.17 34.20 35.12
C ILE A 191 35.85 35.31 36.14
N PHE A 192 34.74 35.19 36.89
CA PHE A 192 34.37 36.13 37.94
C PHE A 192 35.18 36.02 39.24
N PHE A 193 36.00 34.98 39.42
CA PHE A 193 36.88 34.80 40.58
C PHE A 193 38.37 35.00 40.25
N CYS A 194 38.68 35.58 39.09
CA CYS A 194 40.02 36.07 38.74
C CYS A 194 39.98 37.60 38.63
N ASP A 195 39.86 38.28 39.77
CA ASP A 195 40.30 39.66 40.02
C ASP A 195 40.98 39.70 41.39
#